data_AF-A0A1D1XTE9-F1
#
_entry.id   AF-A0A1D1XTE9-F1
#
_cell.length_a   1.000
_cell.length_b   1.000
_cell.length_c   1.000
_cell.angle_alpha   90.00
_cell.angle_beta   90.00
_cell.angle_gamma   90.00
#
_symmetry.space_group_name_H-M   'P 1'
#
loop_
_entity.id
_entity.type
_entity.pdbx_description
1 polymer ?
#
loop_
_entity_poly.entity_id
_entity_poly.type
_entity_poly.pdbx_seq_one_letter_code
_entity_poly.pdbx_strand_id
1 'polypeptide(L)'
;AITHDPAVWARPGEFLPERFLPGEGGADVDVRGGDLRLAPFGAGRRACPGKNLGLTTVGLWMARLVHRFEWLPAHGEPVDLAEELKLSLEMKKPLVAVAVPRTATSA
;
A
#
# COMPACT_ATOMS: atom_id res chain seq x y z
N ALA A 1 0.81 -9.87 15.06
CA ALA A 1 -0.52 -9.32 14.69
C ALA A 1 -1.03 -10.06 13.44
N ILE A 2 -2.34 -10.07 13.18
CA ILE A 2 -2.99 -10.92 12.14
C ILE A 2 -2.36 -10.73 10.74
N THR A 3 -1.98 -9.51 10.37
CA THR A 3 -1.37 -9.21 9.05
C THR A 3 0.00 -9.84 8.82
N HIS A 4 0.69 -10.25 9.90
CA HIS A 4 1.99 -10.91 9.84
C HIS A 4 1.94 -12.37 10.28
N ASP A 5 0.75 -12.92 10.49
CA ASP A 5 0.57 -14.30 10.95
C ASP A 5 0.74 -15.27 9.76
N PRO A 6 1.76 -16.16 9.77
CA PRO A 6 1.97 -17.12 8.69
C PRO A 6 0.84 -18.16 8.56
N ALA A 7 0.00 -18.35 9.57
CA ALA A 7 -1.19 -19.20 9.48
C ALA A 7 -2.33 -18.54 8.69
N VAL A 8 -2.33 -17.20 8.57
CA VAL A 8 -3.32 -16.43 7.80
C VAL A 8 -2.76 -16.05 6.42
N TRP A 9 -1.48 -15.68 6.36
CA TRP A 9 -0.84 -15.15 5.17
C TRP A 9 0.47 -15.88 4.86
N ALA A 10 0.54 -16.58 3.73
CA ALA A 10 1.78 -17.21 3.28
C ALA A 10 2.87 -16.16 2.97
N ARG A 11 4.10 -16.29 3.47
CA ARG A 11 5.18 -15.29 3.29
C ARG A 11 4.72 -13.88 3.72
N PRO A 12 4.35 -13.69 4.99
CA PRO A 12 3.73 -12.44 5.45
C PRO A 12 4.67 -11.22 5.45
N GLY A 13 5.99 -11.45 5.45
CA GLY A 13 7.00 -10.38 5.40
C GLY A 13 7.40 -9.95 3.98
N GLU A 14 6.82 -10.56 2.94
CA GLU A 14 7.11 -10.22 1.55
C GLU A 14 6.02 -9.32 0.97
N PHE A 15 6.44 -8.28 0.25
CA PHE A 15 5.54 -7.44 -0.54
C PHE A 15 5.04 -8.22 -1.76
N LEU A 16 3.81 -8.73 -1.68
CA LEU A 16 3.17 -9.58 -2.70
C LEU A 16 1.76 -9.06 -3.01
N PRO A 17 1.61 -8.05 -3.89
CA PRO A 17 0.32 -7.46 -4.24
C PRO A 17 -0.68 -8.46 -4.83
N GLU A 18 -0.19 -9.45 -5.57
CA GLU A 18 -0.97 -10.46 -6.29
C GLU A 18 -1.81 -11.33 -5.33
N ARG A 19 -1.40 -11.39 -4.05
CA ARG A 19 -2.16 -12.02 -2.97
C ARG A 19 -3.58 -11.48 -2.84
N PHE A 20 -3.84 -10.26 -3.30
CA PHE A 20 -5.15 -9.61 -3.22
C PHE A 20 -5.87 -9.53 -4.57
N LEU A 21 -5.43 -10.31 -5.57
CA LEU A 21 -6.06 -10.39 -6.90
C LEU A 21 -6.82 -11.72 -7.05
N PRO A 22 -8.15 -11.76 -6.87
CA PRO A 22 -8.93 -13.00 -6.97
C PRO A 22 -8.78 -13.73 -8.32
N GLY A 23 -8.61 -12.96 -9.41
CA GLY A 23 -8.39 -13.51 -10.76
C GLY A 23 -7.07 -14.25 -10.94
N GLU A 24 -6.11 -14.06 -10.04
CA GLU A 24 -4.79 -14.72 -10.05
C GLU A 24 -4.65 -15.74 -8.91
N GLY A 25 -5.76 -16.15 -8.29
CA GLY A 25 -5.78 -17.07 -7.15
C GLY A 25 -5.49 -16.41 -5.80
N GLY A 26 -5.50 -15.07 -5.74
CA GLY A 26 -5.41 -14.30 -4.51
C GLY A 26 -6.67 -14.40 -3.64
N ALA A 27 -6.55 -13.93 -2.40
CA ALA A 27 -7.65 -13.85 -1.46
C ALA A 27 -8.54 -12.64 -1.77
N ASP A 28 -9.86 -12.86 -1.80
CA ASP A 28 -10.85 -11.79 -1.79
C ASP A 28 -10.97 -11.25 -0.35
N VAL A 29 -10.51 -10.01 -0.14
CA VAL A 29 -10.33 -9.38 1.18
C VAL A 29 -10.86 -7.95 1.12
N ASP A 30 -11.87 -7.65 1.94
CA ASP A 30 -12.44 -6.30 2.04
C ASP A 30 -11.93 -5.55 3.26
N VAL A 31 -11.06 -4.57 3.00
CA VAL A 31 -10.48 -3.68 4.02
C VAL A 31 -11.48 -2.69 4.64
N ARG A 32 -12.75 -2.67 4.18
CA ARG A 32 -13.79 -1.80 4.74
C ARG A 32 -14.39 -2.33 6.05
N GLY A 33 -13.94 -3.48 6.55
CA GLY A 33 -14.20 -3.92 7.93
C GLY A 33 -15.09 -5.15 8.07
N GLY A 34 -15.35 -5.87 6.97
CA GLY A 34 -15.99 -7.20 7.02
C GLY A 34 -15.01 -8.34 7.28
N ASP A 35 -13.73 -8.13 6.96
CA ASP A 35 -12.68 -9.14 7.06
C ASP A 35 -11.56 -8.70 8.01
N LEU A 36 -11.36 -9.46 9.08
CA LEU A 36 -10.34 -9.16 10.09
C LEU A 36 -8.94 -9.65 9.70
N ARG A 37 -8.80 -10.44 8.63
CA ARG A 37 -7.50 -10.83 8.09
C ARG A 37 -6.67 -9.61 7.70
N LEU A 38 -7.34 -8.51 7.31
CA LEU A 38 -6.75 -7.21 7.01
C LEU A 38 -7.71 -6.06 7.38
N ALA A 39 -7.47 -5.41 8.52
CA ALA A 39 -8.31 -4.32 9.04
C ALA A 39 -7.52 -3.03 9.34
N PRO A 40 -6.94 -2.35 8.33
CA PRO A 40 -6.11 -1.15 8.52
C PRO A 40 -6.90 0.04 9.08
N PHE A 41 -8.22 0.02 8.95
CA PHE A 41 -9.12 1.05 9.48
C PHE A 41 -9.86 0.60 10.76
N GLY A 42 -9.45 -0.51 11.37
CA GLY A 42 -10.18 -1.14 12.47
C GLY A 42 -11.53 -1.74 12.02
N ALA A 43 -12.32 -2.21 12.99
CA ALA A 43 -13.61 -2.87 12.76
C ALA A 43 -14.65 -2.52 13.83
N GLY A 44 -15.92 -2.75 13.53
CA GLY A 44 -17.05 -2.52 14.43
C GLY A 44 -17.28 -1.03 14.76
N ARG A 45 -17.78 -0.75 15.98
CA ARG A 45 -18.19 0.60 16.41
C ARG A 45 -17.06 1.63 16.49
N ARG A 46 -15.80 1.18 16.50
CA ARG A 46 -14.61 2.05 16.54
C ARG A 46 -13.82 2.04 15.23
N ALA A 47 -14.41 1.55 14.13
CA ALA A 47 -13.79 1.65 12.82
C ALA A 47 -13.60 3.12 12.42
N CYS A 48 -12.53 3.40 11.69
CA CYS A 48 -12.19 4.75 11.24
C CYS A 48 -13.33 5.33 10.39
N PRO A 49 -13.93 6.47 10.80
CA PRO A 49 -15.00 7.10 10.04
C PRO A 49 -14.51 7.62 8.67
N GLY A 50 -13.20 7.87 8.52
CA GLY A 50 -12.57 8.33 7.29
C GLY A 50 -12.19 7.24 6.28
N LYS A 51 -12.48 5.95 6.54
CA LYS A 51 -11.98 4.83 5.70
C LYS A 51 -12.28 4.98 4.21
N ASN A 52 -13.50 5.37 3.85
CA ASN A 52 -13.90 5.49 2.44
C ASN A 52 -13.20 6.67 1.77
N LEU A 53 -13.05 7.79 2.48
CA LEU A 53 -12.31 8.95 1.98
C LEU A 53 -10.83 8.63 1.78
N GLY A 54 -10.21 7.93 2.74
CA GLY A 54 -8.83 7.49 2.65
C GLY A 54 -8.59 6.58 1.44
N LEU A 55 -9.42 5.56 1.25
CA LEU A 55 -9.33 4.64 0.10
C LEU A 55 -9.46 5.37 -1.25
N THR A 56 -10.47 6.24 -1.39
CA THR A 56 -10.66 7.02 -2.62
C THR A 56 -9.49 7.97 -2.88
N THR A 57 -8.96 8.61 -1.84
CA THR A 57 -7.85 9.57 -1.96
C THR A 57 -6.57 8.87 -2.39
N VAL A 58 -6.20 7.78 -1.72
CA VAL A 58 -5.01 6.98 -2.07
C VAL A 58 -5.15 6.39 -3.48
N GLY A 59 -6.32 5.85 -3.83
CA GLY A 59 -6.57 5.32 -5.17
C GLY A 59 -6.38 6.38 -6.27
N LEU A 60 -6.93 7.58 -6.07
CA LEU A 60 -6.78 8.69 -7.01
C LEU A 60 -5.32 9.16 -7.12
N TRP A 61 -4.61 9.29 -5.99
CA TRP A 61 -3.22 9.69 -5.97
C TRP A 61 -2.33 8.66 -6.67
N MET A 62 -2.47 7.37 -6.32
CA MET A 62 -1.72 6.30 -6.97
C MET A 62 -1.96 6.30 -8.47
N ALA A 63 -3.22 6.33 -8.93
CA ALA A 63 -3.56 6.38 -10.35
C ALA A 63 -2.88 7.56 -11.07
N ARG A 64 -2.91 8.76 -10.49
CA ARG A 64 -2.25 9.94 -11.08
C ARG A 64 -0.73 9.82 -11.10
N LEU A 65 -0.13 9.32 -10.02
CA LEU A 65 1.33 9.21 -9.88
C LEU A 65 1.91 8.17 -10.85
N VAL A 66 1.29 7.00 -10.95
CA VAL A 66 1.76 5.93 -11.87
C VAL A 66 1.46 6.24 -13.32
N HIS A 67 0.34 6.92 -13.61
CA HIS A 67 -0.01 7.30 -14.98
C HIS A 67 0.90 8.40 -15.52
N ARG A 68 1.32 9.35 -14.68
CA ARG A 68 2.04 10.55 -15.14
C ARG A 68 3.56 10.46 -15.03
N PHE A 69 4.09 9.62 -14.15
CA PHE A 69 5.52 9.61 -13.86
C PHE A 69 6.12 8.20 -13.90
N GLU A 70 7.38 8.14 -14.34
CA GLU A 70 8.30 7.06 -13.99
C GLU A 70 9.07 7.47 -12.74
N TRP A 71 9.31 6.51 -11.85
CA TRP A 71 9.95 6.76 -10.56
C TRP A 71 11.33 6.13 -10.55
N LEU A 72 12.35 6.95 -10.24
CA LEU A 72 13.73 6.53 -10.13
C LEU A 72 14.26 6.74 -8.70
N PRO A 73 15.20 5.92 -8.22
CA PRO A 73 15.88 6.15 -6.96
C PRO A 73 16.62 7.49 -6.96
N ALA A 74 16.50 8.27 -5.88
CA ALA A 74 17.37 9.42 -5.70
C ALA A 74 18.77 8.93 -5.29
N HIS A 75 19.81 9.43 -5.96
CA HIS A 75 21.22 9.18 -5.61
C HIS A 75 21.76 7.76 -5.88
N GLY A 76 21.01 6.90 -6.58
CA GLY A 76 21.48 5.56 -6.95
C GLY A 76 21.60 4.57 -5.78
N GLU A 77 21.14 4.95 -4.58
CA GLU A 77 21.06 4.05 -3.43
C GLU A 77 19.67 3.38 -3.34
N PRO A 78 19.59 2.14 -2.82
CA PRO A 78 18.31 1.49 -2.58
C PRO A 78 17.50 2.24 -1.51
N VAL A 79 16.18 2.21 -1.64
CA VAL A 79 15.27 2.80 -0.65
C VAL A 79 15.39 2.04 0.69
N ASP A 80 15.67 2.78 1.77
CA ASP A 80 15.65 2.22 3.12
C ASP A 80 14.21 2.09 3.63
N LEU A 81 13.74 0.84 3.73
CA LEU A 81 12.39 0.50 4.20
C LEU A 81 12.32 0.32 5.73
N ALA A 82 13.38 0.66 6.49
CA ALA A 82 13.33 0.61 7.94
C ALA A 82 12.19 1.51 8.48
N GLU A 83 11.48 1.00 9.47
CA GLU A 83 10.25 1.60 9.98
C GLU A 83 10.47 2.13 11.40
N GLU A 84 9.66 3.11 11.78
CA GLU A 84 9.52 3.54 13.16
C GLU A 84 8.05 3.81 13.50
N LEU A 85 7.65 3.43 14.71
CA LEU A 85 6.29 3.66 15.19
C LEU A 85 6.21 5.05 15.84
N LYS A 86 5.41 5.93 15.25
CA LYS A 86 5.02 7.24 15.81
C LYS A 86 3.50 7.26 16.02
N LEU A 87 2.78 8.16 15.36
CA LEU A 87 1.32 8.14 15.31
C LEU A 87 0.84 7.00 14.38
N SER A 88 1.59 6.74 13.32
CA SER A 88 1.45 5.59 12.43
C SER A 88 2.80 4.86 12.29
N LEU A 89 2.80 3.73 11.58
CA LEU A 89 4.03 3.09 11.14
C LEU A 89 4.58 3.91 9.96
N GLU A 90 5.70 4.59 10.19
CA GLU A 90 6.31 5.53 9.24
C GLU A 90 7.67 5.01 8.79
N MET A 91 8.15 5.46 7.63
CA MET A 91 9.53 5.20 7.23
C MET A 91 10.48 5.98 8.14
N LYS A 92 11.45 5.27 8.73
CA LYS A 92 12.48 5.86 9.60
C LYS A 92 13.35 6.86 8.85
N LYS A 93 13.60 6.62 7.56
CA LYS A 93 14.24 7.57 6.65
C LYS A 93 13.22 8.02 5.60
N PRO A 94 12.98 9.33 5.42
CA PRO A 94 12.05 9.80 4.40
C PRO A 94 12.40 9.29 3.01
N LEU A 95 11.40 8.87 2.24
CA LEU A 95 11.56 8.48 0.84
C LEU A 95 11.99 9.69 0.01
N VAL A 96 13.10 9.56 -0.71
CA VAL A 96 13.54 10.51 -1.74
C VAL A 96 13.57 9.78 -3.08
N ALA A 97 12.84 10.29 -4.06
CA ALA A 97 12.74 9.70 -5.40
C ALA A 97 12.66 10.79 -6.46
N VAL A 98 13.09 10.45 -7.68
CA VAL A 98 12.98 11.33 -8.84
C VAL A 98 11.75 10.92 -9.65
N ALA A 99 10.82 11.86 -9.83
CA ALA A 99 9.64 11.68 -10.66
C ALA A 99 9.93 12.24 -12.07
N VAL A 100 10.05 11.36 -13.05
CA VAL A 100 10.29 11.71 -14.46
C VAL A 100 8.94 11.72 -15.18
N PRO A 101 8.48 12.85 -15.76
CA PRO A 101 7.24 12.87 -16.52
C PRO A 101 7.28 11.84 -17.66
N ARG A 102 6.26 11.00 -17.75
CA ARG A 102 6.05 10.13 -18.91
C ARG A 102 5.76 11.04 -20.10
N THR A 103 6.62 11.02 -21.12
CA THR A 103 6.29 11.64 -22.39
C THR A 103 5.14 10.82 -23.00
N ALA A 104 4.04 11.50 -23.36
CA ALA A 104 3.07 10.88 -24.22
C ALA A 104 3.81 10.58 -25.53
N THR A 105 4.16 9.33 -25.77
CA THR A 105 4.43 8.90 -27.14
C THR A 105 3.11 9.14 -27.84
N SER A 106 3.07 10.17 -28.71
CA SER A 106 2.01 10.29 -29.70
C SER A 106 1.89 8.93 -30.35
N ALA A 107 0.75 8.28 -30.18
CA ALA A 107 0.33 7.24 -31.10
C ALA A 107 0.27 7.82 -32.52
#